data_AF-A0AAP2HE79-F1
#
_entry.id   AF-A0AAP2HE79-F1
#
_cell.length_a   1.000
_cell.length_b   1.000
_cell.length_c   1.000
_cell.angle_alpha   90.00
_cell.angle_beta   90.00
_cell.angle_gamma   90.00
#
_symmetry.space_group_name_H-M   'P 1'
#
loop_
_entity.id
_entity.type
_entity.pdbx_description
1 polymer ?
#
loop_
_entity_poly.entity_id
_entity_poly.type
_entity_poly.pdbx_seq_one_letter_code
_entity_poly.pdbx_strand_id
1 'polypeptide(L)'
;MSETWLTPDEVGELTALKPNSWKAQCRRLASMGIPFLPNAVGRPLVERTAVLKGPRKVTKPRVEPNWPAINSVPRRPKGRRGH
;
A
#
# COMPACT_ATOMS: atom_id res chain seq x y z
N MET A 1 6.03 11.43 29.48
CA MET A 1 5.71 12.28 28.32
C MET A 1 6.29 11.65 27.06
N SER A 2 5.55 10.75 26.41
CA SER A 2 5.97 10.11 25.14
C SER A 2 4.88 9.19 24.56
N GLU A 3 3.59 9.50 24.73
CA GLU A 3 2.50 8.64 24.20
C GLU A 3 2.15 8.95 22.74
N THR A 4 3.08 9.50 21.98
CA THR A 4 2.88 9.71 20.54
C THR A 4 3.06 8.41 19.76
N TRP A 5 3.95 7.52 20.21
CA TRP A 5 4.32 6.28 19.53
C TRP A 5 3.83 5.05 20.29
N LEU A 6 3.43 4.00 19.57
CA LEU A 6 3.14 2.70 20.15
C LEU A 6 4.41 1.95 20.56
N THR A 7 4.34 1.26 21.68
CA THR A 7 5.39 0.34 22.15
C THR A 7 5.40 -0.94 21.29
N PRO A 8 6.44 -1.79 21.36
CA PRO A 8 6.50 -2.99 20.52
C PRO A 8 5.40 -3.99 20.89
N ASP A 9 5.08 -4.09 22.18
CA ASP A 9 3.98 -4.91 22.69
C ASP A 9 2.63 -4.40 22.19
N GLU A 10 2.38 -3.09 22.24
CA GLU A 10 1.15 -2.50 21.71
C GLU A 10 0.99 -2.74 20.20
N VAL A 11 2.09 -2.67 19.42
CA VAL A 11 2.06 -3.02 18.00
C VAL A 11 1.80 -4.52 17.80
N GLY A 12 2.35 -5.37 18.67
CA GLY A 12 2.09 -6.81 18.69
C GLY A 12 0.61 -7.12 18.93
N GLU A 13 0.00 -6.48 19.93
CA GLU A 13 -1.42 -6.59 20.23
C GLU A 13 -2.29 -6.09 19.07
N LEU A 14 -1.99 -4.89 18.53
CA LEU A 14 -2.71 -4.30 17.40
C LEU A 14 -2.72 -5.21 16.16
N THR A 15 -1.60 -5.88 15.92
CA THR A 15 -1.44 -6.75 14.75
C THR A 15 -1.80 -8.21 15.03
N ALA A 16 -2.07 -8.58 16.29
CA ALA A 16 -2.21 -9.95 16.79
C ALA A 16 -1.02 -10.85 16.43
N LEU A 17 0.19 -10.29 16.46
CA LEU A 17 1.43 -10.98 16.12
C LEU A 17 2.44 -10.88 17.25
N LYS A 18 3.38 -11.83 17.29
CA LYS A 18 4.50 -11.78 18.24
C LYS A 18 5.26 -10.45 18.08
N PRO A 19 5.71 -9.83 19.19
CA PRO A 19 6.47 -8.59 19.14
C PRO A 19 7.62 -8.69 18.14
N ASN A 20 8.48 -9.69 18.23
CA ASN A 20 9.68 -9.77 17.37
C ASN A 20 9.43 -10.05 15.86
N SER A 21 8.19 -10.23 15.42
CA SER A 21 7.85 -10.54 14.02
C SER A 21 7.71 -9.28 13.16
N TRP A 22 8.70 -8.38 13.18
CA TRP A 22 8.64 -7.03 12.57
C TRP A 22 8.17 -7.04 11.11
N LYS A 23 8.71 -7.93 10.28
CA LYS A 23 8.35 -8.03 8.86
C LYS A 23 6.87 -8.39 8.66
N ALA A 24 6.34 -9.26 9.50
CA ALA A 24 4.93 -9.65 9.46
C ALA A 24 4.03 -8.52 9.97
N GLN A 25 4.45 -7.81 11.02
CA GLN A 25 3.73 -6.64 11.54
C GLN A 25 3.65 -5.53 10.49
N CYS A 26 4.76 -5.19 9.82
CA CYS A 26 4.76 -4.20 8.72
C CYS A 26 3.77 -4.55 7.61
N ARG A 27 3.71 -5.83 7.21
CA ARG A 27 2.74 -6.31 6.20
C ARG A 27 1.31 -6.16 6.71
N ARG A 28 1.05 -6.53 7.98
CA ARG A 28 -0.28 -6.43 8.58
C ARG A 28 -0.75 -4.98 8.70
N LEU A 29 0.12 -4.08 9.16
CA LEU A 29 -0.13 -2.63 9.24
C LEU A 29 -0.44 -2.04 7.86
N ALA A 30 0.34 -2.43 6.83
CA ALA A 30 0.08 -2.02 5.45
C ALA A 30 -1.29 -2.52 4.95
N SER A 31 -1.66 -3.78 5.24
CA SER A 31 -2.99 -4.32 4.91
C SER A 31 -4.13 -3.60 5.64
N MET A 32 -3.89 -3.11 6.86
CA MET A 32 -4.84 -2.30 7.62
C MET A 32 -4.90 -0.83 7.15
N GLY A 33 -4.02 -0.42 6.23
CA GLY A 33 -3.92 0.97 5.78
C GLY A 33 -3.39 1.92 6.85
N ILE A 34 -2.68 1.41 7.86
CA ILE A 34 -2.09 2.19 8.94
C ILE A 34 -0.68 2.62 8.53
N PRO A 35 -0.38 3.93 8.50
CA PRO A 35 0.96 4.41 8.19
C PRO A 35 1.94 4.08 9.33
N PHE A 36 3.14 3.65 8.96
CA PHE A 36 4.23 3.37 9.90
C PHE A 36 5.58 3.76 9.28
N LEU A 37 6.57 4.00 10.13
CA LEU A 37 7.96 4.26 9.72
C LEU A 37 8.84 3.07 10.15
N PRO A 38 9.66 2.50 9.27
CA PRO A 38 10.65 1.51 9.67
C PRO A 38 11.81 2.19 10.42
N ASN A 39 12.21 1.66 11.58
CA ASN A 39 13.45 2.08 12.24
C ASN A 39 14.68 1.39 11.62
N ALA A 40 15.90 1.73 12.08
CA ALA A 40 17.15 1.15 11.59
C ALA A 40 17.25 -0.38 11.74
N VAL A 41 16.48 -0.97 12.65
CA VAL A 41 16.42 -2.43 12.92
C VAL A 41 15.26 -3.11 12.16
N GLY A 42 14.46 -2.33 11.41
CA GLY A 42 13.29 -2.81 10.67
C GLY A 42 12.01 -2.95 11.49
N ARG A 43 12.00 -2.48 12.74
CA ARG A 43 10.80 -2.45 13.59
C ARG A 43 9.87 -1.30 13.14
N PRO A 44 8.55 -1.55 13.02
CA PRO A 44 7.59 -0.51 12.70
C PRO A 44 7.41 0.47 13.88
N LEU A 45 7.58 1.75 13.61
CA LEU A 45 7.19 2.86 14.46
C LEU A 45 5.82 3.35 14.01
N VAL A 46 4.83 3.21 14.90
CA VAL A 46 3.43 3.55 14.62
C VAL A 46 3.01 4.66 15.58
N GLU A 47 2.47 5.75 15.04
CA GLU A 47 1.89 6.79 15.88
C GLU A 47 0.54 6.35 16.43
N ARG A 48 0.26 6.64 17.70
CA ARG A 48 -1.04 6.34 18.32
C ARG A 48 -2.20 7.01 17.57
N THR A 49 -2.00 8.24 17.11
CA THR A 49 -3.03 8.97 16.35
C THR A 49 -3.33 8.35 14.99
N ALA A 50 -2.37 7.65 14.38
CA ALA A 50 -2.55 7.01 13.09
C ALA A 50 -3.51 5.81 13.17
N VAL A 51 -3.53 5.11 14.30
CA VAL A 51 -4.47 4.01 14.55
C VAL A 51 -5.90 4.56 14.74
N LEU A 52 -6.04 5.65 15.48
CA LEU A 52 -7.35 6.26 15.78
C LEU A 52 -7.98 6.94 14.56
N LYS A 53 -7.17 7.53 13.67
CA LYS A 53 -7.67 8.21 12.46
C LYS A 53 -8.21 7.26 11.38
N GLY A 54 -8.03 5.96 11.55
CA GLY A 54 -8.46 4.95 10.58
C GLY A 54 -7.64 4.96 9.29
N PRO A 55 -7.90 4.01 8.36
CA PRO A 55 -7.14 3.89 7.13
C PRO A 55 -7.27 5.17 6.31
N ARG A 56 -6.15 5.81 5.98
CA ARG A 56 -6.15 6.91 5.01
C ARG A 56 -6.65 6.32 3.70
N LYS A 57 -7.77 6.84 3.19
CA LYS A 57 -8.24 6.50 1.84
C LYS A 57 -7.11 6.84 0.88
N VAL A 58 -6.43 5.82 0.35
CA VAL A 58 -5.53 5.98 -0.77
C VAL A 58 -6.40 6.45 -1.92
N THR A 59 -6.36 7.76 -2.20
CA THR A 59 -6.91 8.31 -3.43
C THR A 59 -6.09 7.71 -4.56
N LYS A 60 -6.52 6.55 -5.06
CA LYS A 60 -5.99 6.04 -6.33
C LYS A 60 -6.22 7.16 -7.34
N PRO A 61 -5.19 7.65 -8.04
CA PRO A 61 -5.44 8.60 -9.12
C PRO A 61 -6.42 7.92 -10.06
N ARG A 62 -7.52 8.63 -10.38
CA ARG A 62 -8.51 8.15 -11.33
C ARG A 62 -7.79 7.96 -12.65
N VAL A 63 -7.50 6.71 -13.01
CA VAL A 63 -7.00 6.38 -14.34
C VAL A 63 -8.18 6.63 -15.27
N GLU A 64 -8.23 7.81 -15.88
CA GLU A 64 -9.18 8.03 -16.95
C GLU A 64 -8.84 7.09 -18.10
N PRO A 65 -9.81 6.35 -18.66
CA PRO A 65 -9.55 5.51 -19.82
C PRO A 65 -8.98 6.38 -20.94
N ASN A 66 -7.84 5.98 -21.49
CA ASN A 66 -7.28 6.62 -22.69
C ASN A 66 -8.10 6.22 -23.92
N TRP A 67 -9.31 6.77 -24.05
CA TRP A 67 -10.23 6.55 -25.17
C TRP A 67 -9.57 6.66 -26.56
N PRO A 68 -8.68 7.63 -26.85
CA PRO A 68 -8.07 7.71 -28.19
C PRO A 68 -7.10 6.55 -28.52
N ALA A 69 -6.58 5.81 -27.54
CA ALA A 69 -5.76 4.63 -27.78
C ALA A 69 -6.57 3.40 -28.25
N ILE A 70 -7.88 3.36 -27.99
CA ILE A 70 -8.74 2.24 -28.38
C ILE A 70 -9.03 2.26 -29.89
N ASN A 71 -9.05 3.45 -30.50
CA ASN A 71 -9.36 3.64 -31.93
C ASN A 71 -8.15 3.58 -32.86
N SER A 72 -6.93 3.51 -32.31
CA SER A 72 -5.68 3.60 -33.09
C SER A 72 -5.05 2.25 -33.42
N VAL A 73 -5.73 1.13 -33.17
CA VAL A 73 -5.26 -0.20 -33.62
C VAL A 73 -5.17 -0.21 -35.16
N PRO A 74 -3.97 -0.27 -35.76
CA PRO A 74 -3.85 -0.23 -37.21
C PRO A 74 -4.42 -1.52 -37.79
N ARG A 75 -5.39 -1.40 -38.69
CA ARG A 75 -5.88 -2.53 -39.48
C ARG A 75 -4.71 -3.07 -40.30
N ARG A 76 -4.29 -4.29 -39.98
CA ARG A 76 -3.25 -5.07 -40.68
C ARG A 76 -3.46 -4.94 -42.21
N PRO A 77 -2.45 -4.52 -42.99
CA PRO A 77 -2.63 -4.36 -44.43
C PRO A 77 -2.89 -5.73 -45.08
N LYS A 78 -3.99 -5.81 -45.84
CA LYS A 78 -4.41 -6.99 -46.58
C LYS A 78 -3.38 -7.26 -47.69
N GLY A 79 -2.65 -8.36 -47.58
CA GLY A 79 -1.61 -8.75 -48.54
C GLY A 79 -2.12 -8.71 -49.99
N ARG A 80 -1.34 -8.07 -50.87
CA ARG A 80 -1.52 -8.06 -52.33
C ARG A 80 -1.49 -9.49 -52.85
N ARG A 81 -2.52 -9.91 -53.59
CA ARG A 81 -2.49 -11.11 -54.45
C ARG A 81 -1.77 -10.72 -55.74
N GLY A 82 -0.71 -11.45 -56.08
CA GLY A 82 -0.09 -11.40 -57.41
C GLY A 82 -0.90 -12.20 -58.41
N HIS A 83 -1.04 -11.64 -59.62
CA HIS A 83 -1.47 -12.32 -60.84
C HIS A 83 -0.23 -12.51 -61.72
#